data_AF-A0A1I4J679-F1
#
_entry.id   AF-A0A1I4J679-F1
#
_cell.length_a   1.000
_cell.length_b   1.000
_cell.length_c   1.000
_cell.angle_alpha   90.00
_cell.angle_beta   90.00
_cell.angle_gamma   90.00
#
_symmetry.space_group_name_H-M   'P 1'
#
loop_
_entity.id
_entity.type
_entity.pdbx_description
1 polymer ?
#
loop_
_entity_poly.entity_id
_entity_poly.type
_entity_poly.pdbx_seq_one_letter_code
_entity_poly.pdbx_strand_id
1 'polypeptide(L)'
;MAFVNERREDGTWQTIDRERNLVLKKVGGGRPQEPIEFNLNIDGENVNFDAFQRIKQLQHAYQIEWRVVRIIAPLHLKQDKSRLHALIEEALDTYGFASSREYVESLTVTFAANL
;
A
#
# COMPACT_ATOMS: atom_id res chain seq x y z
N MET A 1 14.10 9.40 6.37
CA MET A 1 12.67 9.76 6.36
C MET A 1 11.86 8.57 5.88
N ALA A 2 10.63 8.44 6.35
CA ALA A 2 9.70 7.37 5.98
C ALA A 2 8.71 7.84 4.91
N PHE A 3 7.86 6.94 4.41
CA PHE A 3 6.77 7.27 3.50
C PHE A 3 5.89 8.40 4.05
N VAL A 4 5.39 9.25 3.15
CA VAL A 4 4.42 10.32 3.44
C VAL A 4 3.33 10.36 2.37
N ASN A 5 2.09 10.62 2.79
CA ASN A 5 0.99 10.83 1.86
C ASN A 5 0.99 12.27 1.36
N GLU A 6 0.80 12.45 0.06
CA GLU A 6 0.57 13.75 -0.53
C GLU A 6 -0.50 13.69 -1.60
N ARG A 7 -1.18 14.83 -1.77
CA ARG A 7 -2.20 14.99 -2.79
C ARG A 7 -1.56 15.57 -4.04
N ARG A 8 -1.79 14.94 -5.18
CA ARG A 8 -1.33 15.39 -6.49
C ARG A 8 -2.26 16.49 -7.01
N GLU A 9 -1.79 17.21 -8.02
CA GLU A 9 -2.54 18.30 -8.67
C GLU A 9 -3.86 17.82 -9.30
N ASP A 10 -3.91 16.56 -9.78
CA ASP A 10 -5.11 15.91 -10.31
C ASP A 10 -6.12 15.50 -9.22
N GLY A 11 -5.82 15.81 -7.95
CA GLY A 11 -6.65 15.51 -6.79
C GLY A 11 -6.50 14.09 -6.23
N THR A 12 -5.69 13.23 -6.87
CA THR A 12 -5.39 11.87 -6.41
C THR A 12 -4.35 11.86 -5.28
N TRP A 13 -4.34 10.78 -4.49
CA TRP A 13 -3.34 10.58 -3.43
C TRP A 13 -2.19 9.70 -3.92
N GLN A 14 -0.98 10.04 -3.51
CA GLN A 14 0.18 9.17 -3.61
C GLN A 14 0.91 9.09 -2.28
N THR A 15 1.64 8.00 -2.07
CA THR A 15 2.46 7.79 -0.87
C THR A 15 3.91 7.66 -1.30
N ILE A 16 4.78 8.54 -0.83
CA ILE A 16 6.13 8.68 -1.36
C ILE A 16 7.19 8.63 -0.28
N ASP A 17 8.36 8.08 -0.62
CA ASP A 17 9.58 8.20 0.14
C ASP A 17 10.65 8.83 -0.77
N ARG A 18 10.95 10.10 -0.55
CA ARG A 18 11.88 10.86 -1.40
C ARG A 18 13.34 10.45 -1.20
N GLU A 19 13.72 9.99 -0.01
CA GLU A 19 15.10 9.58 0.26
C GLU A 19 15.42 8.26 -0.43
N ARG A 20 14.46 7.33 -0.44
CA ARG A 20 14.60 6.01 -1.07
C ARG A 20 14.10 5.98 -2.52
N ASN A 21 13.69 7.11 -3.08
CA ASN A 21 13.10 7.23 -4.42
C ASN A 21 11.95 6.23 -4.66
N LEU A 22 11.01 6.15 -3.70
CA LEU A 22 9.86 5.25 -3.73
C LEU A 22 8.56 6.01 -3.91
N VAL A 23 7.66 5.46 -4.73
CA VAL A 23 6.34 6.05 -4.95
C VAL A 23 5.28 4.97 -5.07
N LEU A 24 4.32 4.94 -4.16
CA LEU A 24 3.12 4.13 -4.22
C LEU A 24 1.96 4.95 -4.81
N LYS A 25 1.25 4.35 -5.76
CA LYS A 25 0.03 4.89 -6.36
C LYS A 25 -1.04 3.82 -6.44
N LYS A 26 -2.30 4.21 -6.19
CA LYS A 26 -3.45 3.42 -6.63
C LYS A 26 -3.59 3.58 -8.14
N VAL A 27 -3.60 2.47 -8.88
CA VAL A 27 -3.73 2.48 -10.35
C VAL A 27 -5.10 2.00 -10.83
N GLY A 28 -5.84 1.28 -10.00
CA GLY A 28 -7.12 0.70 -10.39
C GLY A 28 -7.90 0.06 -9.24
N GLY A 29 -9.03 -0.55 -9.60
CA GLY A 29 -9.85 -1.37 -8.72
C GLY A 29 -10.50 -0.64 -7.53
N GLY A 30 -10.84 -1.41 -6.49
CA GLY A 30 -11.52 -0.93 -5.29
C GLY A 30 -13.05 -0.92 -5.37
N ARG A 31 -13.63 -1.77 -6.23
CA ARG A 31 -15.05 -2.13 -6.09
C ARG A 31 -15.21 -3.13 -4.94
N PRO A 32 -16.41 -3.28 -4.34
CA PRO A 32 -16.61 -4.10 -3.13
C PRO A 32 -16.15 -5.57 -3.21
N GLN A 33 -15.89 -6.09 -4.41
CA GLN A 33 -15.44 -7.47 -4.65
C GLN A 33 -14.14 -7.55 -5.47
N GLU A 34 -13.55 -6.42 -5.84
CA GLU A 34 -12.33 -6.35 -6.63
C GLU A 34 -11.20 -5.82 -5.74
N PRO A 35 -9.99 -6.40 -5.83
CA PRO A 35 -8.86 -5.85 -5.11
C PRO A 35 -8.57 -4.42 -5.59
N ILE A 36 -7.89 -3.66 -4.74
CA ILE A 36 -7.28 -2.39 -5.14
C ILE A 36 -5.95 -2.74 -5.79
N GLU A 37 -5.73 -2.18 -6.98
CA GLU A 37 -4.50 -2.35 -7.73
C GLU A 37 -3.56 -1.20 -7.41
N PHE A 38 -2.33 -1.55 -7.05
CA PHE A 38 -1.28 -0.61 -6.70
C PHE A 38 -0.06 -0.79 -7.60
N ASN A 39 0.62 0.33 -7.80
CA ASN A 39 1.97 0.38 -8.36
C ASN A 39 2.89 1.02 -7.31
N LEU A 40 3.89 0.28 -6.86
CA LEU A 40 5.02 0.76 -6.08
C LEU A 40 6.22 0.88 -7.01
N ASN A 41 6.59 2.11 -7.33
CA ASN A 41 7.83 2.41 -8.04
C ASN A 41 9.00 2.40 -7.04
N ILE A 42 10.01 1.58 -7.30
CA ILE A 42 11.22 1.43 -6.51
C ILE A 42 12.39 1.82 -7.40
N ASP A 43 12.91 3.04 -7.21
CA ASP A 43 14.04 3.57 -7.98
C ASP A 43 13.86 3.45 -9.52
N GLY A 44 12.65 3.76 -10.00
CA GLY A 44 12.31 3.66 -11.42
C GLY A 44 11.72 2.31 -11.83
N GLU A 45 11.86 1.26 -11.03
CA GLU A 45 11.30 -0.05 -11.32
C GLU A 45 9.88 -0.23 -10.78
N ASN A 46 9.00 -0.86 -11.55
CA ASN A 46 7.60 -0.99 -11.20
C ASN A 46 7.29 -2.33 -10.54
N VAL A 47 6.79 -2.27 -9.31
CA VAL A 47 6.17 -3.41 -8.62
C VAL A 47 4.66 -3.19 -8.58
N ASN A 48 3.91 -4.04 -9.29
CA ASN A 48 2.46 -4.01 -9.26
C ASN A 48 1.94 -5.04 -8.28
N PHE A 49 0.96 -4.69 -7.45
CA PHE A 49 0.37 -5.64 -6.52
C PHE A 49 -1.11 -5.35 -6.28
N ASP A 50 -1.83 -6.42 -5.91
CA ASP A 50 -3.26 -6.37 -5.67
C ASP A 50 -3.50 -6.58 -4.17
N ALA A 51 -4.30 -5.71 -3.56
CA ALA A 51 -4.64 -5.84 -2.14
C ALA A 51 -6.13 -5.61 -1.89
N PHE A 52 -6.75 -6.48 -1.10
CA PHE A 52 -8.09 -6.23 -0.57
C PHE A 52 -7.99 -5.34 0.66
N GLN A 53 -8.91 -4.38 0.76
CA GLN A 53 -9.10 -3.58 1.94
C GLN A 53 -10.33 -4.06 2.70
N ARG A 54 -10.19 -4.24 4.00
CA ARG A 54 -11.32 -4.36 4.91
C ARG A 54 -11.24 -3.24 5.93
N ILE A 55 -12.30 -2.46 6.03
CA ILE A 55 -12.44 -1.42 7.05
C ILE A 55 -13.46 -1.93 8.06
N LYS A 56 -13.05 -2.05 9.31
CA LYS A 56 -13.93 -2.39 10.42
C LYS A 56 -14.16 -1.14 11.25
N GLN A 57 -15.42 -0.73 11.36
CA GLN A 57 -15.80 0.35 12.27
C GLN A 57 -15.80 -0.17 13.71
N LEU A 58 -15.07 0.54 14.56
CA LEU A 58 -15.15 0.47 16.02
C LEU A 58 -16.02 1.63 16.52
N GLN A 59 -16.29 1.66 17.82
CA GLN A 59 -17.24 2.61 18.42
C GLN A 59 -16.91 4.09 18.10
N HIS A 60 -15.62 4.45 18.08
CA HIS A 60 -15.12 5.80 17.79
C HIS A 60 -13.92 5.83 16.83
N ALA A 61 -13.59 4.70 16.21
CA ALA A 61 -12.40 4.56 15.36
C ALA A 61 -12.61 3.51 14.27
N TYR A 62 -11.61 3.31 13.43
CA TYR A 62 -11.57 2.32 12.38
C TYR A 62 -10.33 1.44 12.53
N GLN A 63 -10.48 0.17 12.19
CA GLN A 63 -9.37 -0.73 11.91
C GLN A 63 -9.32 -0.97 10.41
N ILE A 64 -8.12 -0.86 9.84
CA ILE A 64 -7.89 -1.11 8.42
C ILE A 64 -7.05 -2.37 8.29
N GLU A 65 -7.57 -3.37 7.60
CA GLU A 65 -6.84 -4.59 7.26
C GLU A 65 -6.58 -4.60 5.76
N TRP A 66 -5.30 -4.72 5.39
CA TRP A 66 -4.88 -4.97 4.04
C TRP A 66 -4.50 -6.43 3.88
N ARG A 67 -4.98 -7.06 2.80
CA ARG A 67 -4.58 -8.39 2.40
C ARG A 67 -4.03 -8.36 0.99
N VAL A 68 -2.70 -8.42 0.87
CA VAL A 68 -2.00 -8.52 -0.40
C VAL A 68 -2.18 -9.93 -0.95
N VAL A 69 -2.64 -10.04 -2.19
CA VAL A 69 -3.00 -11.32 -2.84
C VAL A 69 -2.21 -11.61 -4.12
N ARG A 70 -1.53 -10.61 -4.69
CA ARG A 70 -0.69 -10.76 -5.89
C ARG A 70 0.44 -9.76 -5.87
N ILE A 71 1.65 -10.17 -6.27
CA ILE A 71 2.80 -9.28 -6.49
C ILE A 71 3.48 -9.63 -7.83
N ILE A 72 3.59 -8.63 -8.70
CA ILE A 72 4.25 -8.70 -10.00
C ILE A 72 5.42 -7.70 -9.96
N ALA A 73 6.63 -8.22 -9.97
CA ALA A 73 7.87 -7.47 -9.83
C ALA A 73 8.98 -8.10 -10.69
N PRO A 74 9.99 -7.31 -11.10
CA PRO A 74 11.25 -7.80 -11.66
C PRO A 74 11.90 -8.90 -10.82
N LEU A 75 12.62 -9.82 -11.48
CA LEU A 75 13.17 -11.02 -10.85
C LEU A 75 14.11 -10.69 -9.68
N HIS A 76 14.99 -9.71 -9.84
CA HIS A 76 15.98 -9.37 -8.82
C HIS A 76 15.33 -8.72 -7.58
N LEU A 77 14.20 -8.01 -7.73
CA LEU A 77 13.41 -7.53 -6.59
C LEU A 77 12.66 -8.67 -5.89
N LYS A 78 12.27 -9.73 -6.62
CA LYS A 78 11.66 -10.93 -6.03
C LYS A 78 12.64 -11.82 -5.29
N GLN A 79 13.95 -11.73 -5.57
CA GLN A 79 14.97 -12.52 -4.88
C GLN A 79 15.07 -12.16 -3.40
N ASP A 80 14.84 -10.90 -3.05
CA ASP A 80 14.76 -10.43 -1.67
C ASP A 80 13.29 -10.16 -1.27
N LYS A 81 12.56 -11.26 -1.14
CA LYS A 81 11.13 -11.25 -0.80
C LYS A 81 10.83 -10.53 0.52
N SER A 82 11.64 -10.75 1.55
CA SER A 82 11.44 -10.11 2.85
C SER A 82 11.54 -8.60 2.77
N ARG A 83 12.54 -8.08 2.05
CA ARG A 83 12.67 -6.64 1.83
C ARG A 83 11.50 -6.09 1.00
N LEU A 84 11.09 -6.78 -0.06
CA LEU A 84 9.98 -6.35 -0.89
C LEU A 84 8.66 -6.29 -0.10
N HIS A 85 8.40 -7.29 0.73
CA HIS A 85 7.21 -7.32 1.59
C HIS A 85 7.23 -6.19 2.62
N ALA A 86 8.37 -5.94 3.27
CA ALA A 86 8.52 -4.84 4.22
C ALA A 86 8.23 -3.47 3.56
N LEU A 87 8.71 -3.25 2.33
CA LEU A 87 8.44 -2.01 1.60
C LEU A 87 6.94 -1.85 1.26
N ILE A 88 6.28 -2.93 0.83
CA ILE A 88 4.83 -2.90 0.55
C ILE A 88 4.04 -2.63 1.84
N GLU A 89 4.44 -3.24 2.96
CA GLU A 89 3.83 -3.04 4.26
C GLU A 89 3.98 -1.59 4.74
N GLU A 90 5.19 -1.03 4.73
CA GLU A 90 5.43 0.38 5.10
C GLU A 90 4.62 1.35 4.23
N ALA A 91 4.54 1.07 2.92
CA ALA A 91 3.81 1.90 1.97
C ALA A 91 2.29 1.84 2.20
N LEU A 92 1.72 0.64 2.41
CA LEU A 92 0.29 0.46 2.66
C LEU A 92 -0.14 0.96 4.05
N ASP A 93 0.73 0.81 5.06
CA ASP A 93 0.53 1.40 6.37
C ASP A 93 0.34 2.90 6.23
N THR A 94 1.31 3.56 5.60
CA THR A 94 1.22 5.00 5.38
C THR A 94 -0.01 5.37 4.53
N TYR A 95 -0.25 4.70 3.40
CA TYR A 95 -1.38 4.96 2.52
C TYR A 95 -2.75 4.84 3.22
N GLY A 96 -2.92 3.84 4.09
CA GLY A 96 -4.17 3.62 4.83
C GLY A 96 -4.56 4.78 5.75
N PHE A 97 -3.60 5.63 6.12
CA PHE A 97 -3.83 6.83 6.94
C PHE A 97 -4.09 8.12 6.12
N ALA A 98 -4.10 8.09 4.78
CA ALA A 98 -4.11 9.29 3.93
C ALA A 98 -5.28 10.26 4.15
N SER A 99 -6.47 9.77 4.49
CA SER A 99 -7.68 10.61 4.63
C SER A 99 -8.25 10.72 6.04
N SER A 100 -7.85 9.84 6.97
CA SER A 100 -8.58 9.65 8.23
C SER A 100 -7.68 9.25 9.41
N ARG A 101 -6.40 9.68 9.42
CA ARG A 101 -5.42 9.23 10.43
C ARG A 101 -5.92 9.38 11.87
N GLU A 102 -6.63 10.45 12.16
CA GLU A 102 -7.19 10.74 13.50
C GLU A 102 -8.25 9.73 13.97
N TYR A 103 -8.82 8.96 13.05
CA TYR A 103 -9.88 7.98 13.32
C TYR A 103 -9.43 6.54 13.06
N VAL A 104 -8.18 6.28 12.69
CA VAL A 104 -7.67 4.92 12.48
C VAL A 104 -6.87 4.49 13.70
N GLU A 105 -7.39 3.50 14.44
CA GLU A 105 -6.77 3.00 15.67
C GLU A 105 -5.65 1.99 15.37
N SER A 106 -5.86 1.13 14.38
CA SER A 106 -4.87 0.12 13.98
C SER A 106 -4.94 -0.18 12.49
N LEU A 107 -3.78 -0.44 11.91
CA LEU A 107 -3.63 -0.94 10.55
C LEU A 107 -2.82 -2.23 10.57
N THR A 108 -3.23 -3.21 9.77
CA THR A 108 -2.46 -4.46 9.62
C THR A 108 -2.36 -4.83 8.15
N VAL A 109 -1.16 -5.20 7.71
CA VAL A 109 -0.91 -5.72 6.36
C VAL A 109 -0.60 -7.20 6.46
N THR A 110 -1.27 -8.01 5.65
CA THR A 110 -1.04 -9.45 5.57
C THR A 110 -0.79 -9.86 4.13
N PHE A 111 0.05 -10.88 3.95
CA PHE A 111 0.37 -11.45 2.65
C PHE A 111 -0.26 -12.84 2.55
N ALA A 112 -0.87 -13.17 1.40
CA ALA A 112 -1.31 -14.54 1.13
C ALA A 112 -0.13 -15.52 1.20
N ALA A 113 -0.37 -16.75 1.68
CA ALA A 113 0.68 -17.73 2.04
C ALA A 113 1.67 -18.11 0.91
N ASN A 114 1.35 -17.80 -0.35
CA ASN A 114 2.16 -18.14 -1.52
C ASN A 114 2.72 -16.91 -2.26
N LEU A 115 2.63 -15.72 -1.65
CA LEU A 115 3.36 -14.52 -2.08
C LEU A 115 4.70 -14.52 -1.41
#